data_AF-A0A7S2KA13-F1
#
_entry.id   AF-A0A7S2KA13-F1
#
_cell.length_a   1.000
_cell.length_b   1.000
_cell.length_c   1.000
_cell.angle_alpha   90.00
_cell.angle_beta   90.00
_cell.angle_gamma   90.00
#
_symmetry.space_group_name_H-M   'P 1'
#
loop_
_entity.id
_entity.type
_entity.pdbx_description
1 polymer ?
#
loop_
_entity_poly.entity_id
_entity_poly.type
_entity_poly.pdbx_seq_one_letter_code
_entity_poly.pdbx_strand_id
1 'polypeptide(L)'
;QRQGKGNLVIGHANNYTAAQNSMIVGQGSTIVGCGSSIAGGQDHTITADFAAIAGGKENRASGNRAAMLGGFGNTAFEDAGVVGGHENRASDFGVVVGGVNNTAANGSVETTSTLQHDVEMLNVRLGQMAKKDPWRYTPGSDVVSLEAGVRLQVQGDLVVDDGNILLEGQCGAQRQGKGNLVIGHANDYTAAQNSMIVGQGSTVVGCGSSIAGGQ
;
A
#
# COMPACT_ATOMS: atom_id res chain seq x y z
N GLN A 1 -26.77 -0.65 -48.63
CA GLN A 1 -25.88 -1.70 -48.08
C GLN A 1 -26.54 -3.05 -48.22
N ARG A 2 -25.78 -4.14 -48.44
CA ARG A 2 -26.34 -5.50 -48.63
C ARG A 2 -26.40 -6.23 -47.29
N GLN A 3 -27.33 -5.83 -46.43
CA GLN A 3 -27.58 -6.53 -45.15
C GLN A 3 -27.99 -7.99 -45.39
N GLY A 4 -27.55 -8.89 -44.51
CA GLY A 4 -27.93 -10.31 -44.52
C GLY A 4 -27.31 -11.14 -45.64
N LYS A 5 -26.27 -10.66 -46.34
CA LYS A 5 -25.63 -11.36 -47.47
C LYS A 5 -24.24 -11.86 -47.14
N GLY A 6 -23.83 -12.93 -47.83
CA GLY A 6 -22.49 -13.52 -47.69
C GLY A 6 -22.32 -14.38 -46.44
N ASN A 7 -23.40 -14.64 -45.69
CA ASN A 7 -23.33 -15.41 -44.47
C ASN A 7 -23.41 -16.92 -44.73
N LEU A 8 -22.67 -17.71 -43.95
CA LEU A 8 -22.86 -19.16 -43.84
C LEU A 8 -23.65 -19.45 -42.56
N VAL A 9 -24.82 -20.08 -42.68
CA VAL A 9 -25.70 -20.35 -41.53
C VAL A 9 -26.05 -21.83 -41.49
N ILE A 10 -25.74 -22.48 -40.38
CA ILE A 10 -26.00 -23.89 -40.11
C ILE A 10 -26.73 -24.00 -38.77
N GLY A 11 -27.89 -24.67 -38.78
CA GLY A 11 -28.75 -24.86 -37.60
C GLY A 11 -30.03 -24.04 -37.68
N HIS A 12 -30.72 -23.86 -36.54
CA HIS A 12 -32.10 -23.35 -36.50
C HIS A 12 -32.24 -22.07 -35.65
N ALA A 13 -33.24 -21.24 -35.98
CA ALA A 13 -33.59 -20.01 -35.27
C ALA A 13 -32.46 -18.97 -35.08
N ASN A 14 -31.49 -18.94 -36.00
CA ASN A 14 -30.44 -17.92 -35.98
C ASN A 14 -30.93 -16.61 -36.64
N ASN A 15 -30.62 -15.47 -36.05
CA ASN A 15 -30.88 -14.15 -36.62
C ASN A 15 -29.59 -13.52 -37.14
N TYR A 16 -29.54 -13.31 -38.45
CA TYR A 16 -28.38 -12.78 -39.18
C TYR A 16 -28.78 -11.67 -40.17
N THR A 17 -29.96 -11.08 -39.99
CA THR A 17 -30.56 -10.12 -40.92
C THR A 17 -29.69 -8.89 -41.17
N ALA A 18 -28.94 -8.44 -40.17
CA ALA A 18 -28.00 -7.32 -40.27
C ALA A 18 -26.56 -7.74 -40.60
N ALA A 19 -26.19 -8.99 -40.35
CA ALA A 19 -24.83 -9.51 -40.54
C ALA A 19 -24.42 -9.57 -42.02
N GLN A 20 -23.12 -9.43 -42.27
CA GLN A 20 -22.52 -9.56 -43.60
C GLN A 20 -21.24 -10.39 -43.51
N ASN A 21 -21.05 -11.33 -44.44
CA ASN A 21 -19.86 -12.19 -44.51
C ASN A 21 -19.54 -12.93 -43.19
N SER A 22 -20.57 -13.31 -42.43
CA SER A 22 -20.43 -13.93 -41.12
C SER A 22 -20.74 -15.43 -41.15
N MET A 23 -20.23 -16.19 -40.18
CA MET A 23 -20.53 -17.61 -40.01
C MET A 23 -21.34 -17.84 -38.73
N ILE A 24 -22.42 -18.61 -38.81
CA ILE A 24 -23.19 -19.05 -37.65
C ILE A 24 -23.42 -20.55 -37.74
N VAL A 25 -22.94 -21.27 -36.74
CA VAL A 25 -23.24 -22.69 -36.53
C VAL A 25 -23.86 -22.84 -35.15
N GLY A 26 -25.05 -23.44 -35.07
CA GLY A 26 -25.74 -23.66 -33.80
C GLY A 26 -27.20 -23.22 -33.83
N GLN A 27 -27.74 -22.94 -32.65
CA GLN A 27 -29.16 -22.63 -32.47
C GLN A 27 -29.38 -21.27 -31.78
N GLY A 28 -30.41 -20.54 -32.19
CA GLY A 28 -30.95 -19.40 -31.44
C GLY A 28 -30.02 -18.20 -31.36
N SER A 29 -28.96 -18.14 -32.16
CA SER A 29 -27.93 -17.11 -32.03
C SER A 29 -28.21 -15.89 -32.90
N THR A 30 -27.79 -14.72 -32.44
CA THR A 30 -27.93 -13.45 -33.18
C THR A 30 -26.56 -12.88 -33.54
N ILE A 31 -26.33 -12.63 -34.82
CA ILE A 31 -25.18 -11.84 -35.30
C ILE A 31 -25.69 -10.59 -36.01
N VAL A 32 -25.15 -9.45 -35.61
CA VAL A 32 -25.34 -8.15 -36.27
C VAL A 32 -24.05 -7.70 -36.97
N GLY A 33 -22.89 -8.00 -36.39
CA GLY A 33 -21.59 -7.56 -36.92
C GLY A 33 -21.16 -8.21 -38.23
N CYS A 34 -20.29 -7.50 -38.94
CA CYS A 34 -19.64 -7.91 -40.18
C CYS A 34 -18.41 -8.81 -39.90
N GLY A 35 -18.26 -9.88 -40.68
CA GLY A 35 -17.07 -10.76 -40.61
C GLY A 35 -16.95 -11.51 -39.28
N SER A 36 -18.06 -11.68 -38.56
CA SER A 36 -18.09 -12.31 -37.24
C SER A 36 -18.37 -13.82 -37.35
N SER A 37 -18.03 -14.58 -36.32
CA SER A 37 -18.19 -16.04 -36.36
C SER A 37 -18.73 -16.62 -35.05
N ILE A 38 -19.67 -17.55 -35.19
CA ILE A 38 -20.09 -18.48 -34.15
C ILE A 38 -19.84 -19.88 -34.68
N ALA A 39 -18.94 -20.64 -34.05
CA ALA A 39 -18.56 -21.98 -34.53
C ALA A 39 -19.45 -23.11 -33.98
N GLY A 40 -20.28 -22.85 -32.97
CA GLY A 40 -21.19 -23.82 -32.38
C GLY A 40 -21.95 -23.23 -31.19
N GLY A 41 -22.81 -24.03 -30.57
CA GLY A 41 -23.48 -23.67 -29.31
C GLY A 41 -24.90 -23.12 -29.46
N GLN A 42 -25.36 -22.44 -28.42
CA GLN A 42 -26.73 -21.99 -28.27
C GLN A 42 -26.82 -20.56 -27.72
N ASP A 43 -27.75 -19.77 -28.27
CA ASP A 43 -28.19 -18.47 -27.74
C ASP A 43 -27.05 -17.44 -27.58
N HIS A 44 -26.12 -17.42 -28.53
CA HIS A 44 -25.03 -16.44 -28.55
C HIS A 44 -25.49 -15.11 -29.16
N THR A 45 -24.85 -14.02 -28.73
CA THR A 45 -25.11 -12.69 -29.30
C THR A 45 -23.80 -12.01 -29.69
N ILE A 46 -23.64 -11.70 -30.98
CA ILE A 46 -22.55 -10.86 -31.49
C ILE A 46 -23.13 -9.56 -32.04
N THR A 47 -22.82 -8.43 -31.41
CA THR A 47 -23.31 -7.10 -31.85
C THR A 47 -22.28 -6.27 -32.60
N ALA A 48 -21.00 -6.64 -32.56
CA ALA A 48 -19.90 -5.88 -33.12
C ALA A 48 -19.13 -6.66 -34.20
N ASP A 49 -18.30 -5.94 -34.95
CA ASP A 49 -17.61 -6.47 -36.13
C ASP A 49 -16.39 -7.32 -35.73
N PHE A 50 -16.08 -8.33 -36.55
CA PHE A 50 -14.92 -9.20 -36.40
C PHE A 50 -14.83 -9.96 -35.08
N ALA A 51 -15.94 -10.12 -34.36
CA ALA A 51 -16.00 -10.86 -33.12
C ALA A 51 -16.20 -12.36 -33.37
N ALA A 52 -15.68 -13.19 -32.47
CA ALA A 52 -15.72 -14.64 -32.58
C ALA A 52 -16.16 -15.30 -31.27
N ILE A 53 -17.11 -16.23 -31.36
CA ILE A 53 -17.50 -17.12 -30.28
C ILE A 53 -17.32 -18.56 -30.77
N ALA A 54 -16.40 -19.33 -30.19
CA ALA A 54 -16.17 -20.70 -30.62
C ALA A 54 -17.28 -21.67 -30.17
N GLY A 55 -17.96 -21.39 -29.05
CA GLY A 55 -19.12 -22.17 -28.62
C GLY A 55 -19.67 -21.83 -27.24
N GLY A 56 -20.34 -22.80 -26.62
CA GLY A 56 -20.93 -22.68 -25.29
C GLY A 56 -22.42 -22.33 -25.33
N LYS A 57 -22.87 -21.58 -24.33
CA LYS A 57 -24.27 -21.11 -24.25
C LYS A 57 -24.35 -19.68 -23.71
N GLU A 58 -25.23 -18.86 -24.26
CA GLU A 58 -25.56 -17.52 -23.73
C GLU A 58 -24.38 -16.53 -23.66
N ASN A 59 -23.33 -16.72 -24.46
CA ASN A 59 -22.20 -15.78 -24.52
C ASN A 59 -22.52 -14.55 -25.38
N ARG A 60 -22.02 -13.38 -24.95
CA ARG A 60 -22.22 -12.10 -25.62
C ARG A 60 -20.90 -11.42 -25.98
N ALA A 61 -20.64 -11.24 -27.27
CA ALA A 61 -19.51 -10.45 -27.77
C ALA A 61 -20.02 -9.11 -28.32
N SER A 62 -19.77 -8.03 -27.59
CA SER A 62 -20.25 -6.68 -27.92
C SER A 62 -19.16 -5.72 -28.37
N GLY A 63 -17.90 -6.14 -28.39
CA GLY A 63 -16.78 -5.34 -28.87
C GLY A 63 -16.24 -5.75 -30.22
N ASN A 64 -15.66 -4.78 -30.94
CA ASN A 64 -14.95 -5.08 -32.19
C ASN A 64 -13.81 -6.04 -31.86
N ARG A 65 -13.62 -7.13 -32.61
CA ARG A 65 -12.57 -8.14 -32.35
C ARG A 65 -12.65 -8.88 -31.01
N ALA A 66 -13.78 -8.82 -30.31
CA ALA A 66 -13.98 -9.62 -29.10
C ALA A 66 -13.89 -11.12 -29.41
N ALA A 67 -13.14 -11.87 -28.58
CA ALA A 67 -12.89 -13.29 -28.80
C ALA A 67 -13.30 -14.12 -27.58
N MET A 68 -14.16 -15.11 -27.80
CA MET A 68 -14.65 -15.99 -26.75
C MET A 68 -14.51 -17.46 -27.16
N LEU A 69 -13.78 -18.27 -26.39
CA LEU A 69 -13.63 -19.70 -26.72
C LEU A 69 -14.80 -20.55 -26.20
N GLY A 70 -15.54 -20.10 -25.19
CA GLY A 70 -16.77 -20.77 -24.76
C GLY A 70 -17.27 -20.38 -23.38
N GLY A 71 -17.93 -21.33 -22.72
CA GLY A 71 -18.51 -21.17 -21.39
C GLY A 71 -20.00 -20.78 -21.41
N PHE A 72 -20.49 -20.32 -20.27
CA PHE A 72 -21.89 -19.97 -20.04
C PHE A 72 -22.04 -18.52 -19.60
N GLY A 73 -22.86 -17.74 -20.29
CA GLY A 73 -23.25 -16.39 -19.83
C GLY A 73 -22.10 -15.38 -19.79
N ASN A 74 -21.00 -15.59 -20.51
CA ASN A 74 -19.87 -14.68 -20.49
C ASN A 74 -20.14 -13.45 -21.38
N THR A 75 -19.49 -12.32 -21.08
CA THR A 75 -19.58 -11.09 -21.88
C THR A 75 -18.22 -10.47 -22.16
N ALA A 76 -17.92 -10.21 -23.44
CA ALA A 76 -16.73 -9.49 -23.88
C ALA A 76 -17.11 -8.14 -24.53
N PHE A 77 -16.56 -7.05 -24.01
CA PHE A 77 -16.71 -5.67 -24.50
C PHE A 77 -15.42 -5.21 -25.17
N GLU A 78 -15.50 -4.28 -26.13
CA GLU A 78 -14.34 -3.77 -26.90
C GLU A 78 -13.41 -4.89 -27.41
N ASP A 79 -12.11 -4.65 -27.47
CA ASP A 79 -11.10 -5.61 -27.91
C ASP A 79 -10.75 -6.64 -26.79
N ALA A 80 -11.73 -7.28 -26.16
CA ALA A 80 -11.51 -8.16 -25.01
C ALA A 80 -11.67 -9.66 -25.30
N GLY A 81 -11.11 -10.50 -24.41
CA GLY A 81 -11.08 -11.95 -24.53
C GLY A 81 -11.68 -12.71 -23.34
N VAL A 82 -12.44 -13.77 -23.60
CA VAL A 82 -12.86 -14.73 -22.56
C VAL A 82 -12.60 -16.17 -23.03
N VAL A 83 -11.71 -16.88 -22.34
CA VAL A 83 -11.39 -18.28 -22.68
C VAL A 83 -12.51 -19.22 -22.27
N GLY A 84 -13.20 -18.98 -21.15
CA GLY A 84 -14.31 -19.83 -20.71
C GLY A 84 -14.85 -19.44 -19.35
N GLY A 85 -15.55 -20.37 -18.69
CA GLY A 85 -16.14 -20.18 -17.37
C GLY A 85 -17.61 -19.75 -17.40
N HIS A 86 -18.08 -19.19 -16.28
CA HIS A 86 -19.48 -18.83 -16.03
C HIS A 86 -19.59 -17.36 -15.64
N GLU A 87 -20.39 -16.58 -16.35
CA GLU A 87 -20.70 -15.17 -16.03
C GLU A 87 -19.48 -14.25 -15.91
N ASN A 88 -18.43 -14.51 -16.70
CA ASN A 88 -17.25 -13.65 -16.73
C ASN A 88 -17.46 -12.43 -17.63
N ARG A 89 -16.83 -11.30 -17.27
CA ARG A 89 -16.85 -10.04 -18.00
C ARG A 89 -15.43 -9.61 -18.36
N ALA A 90 -15.19 -9.30 -19.64
CA ALA A 90 -13.94 -8.72 -20.10
C ALA A 90 -14.21 -7.42 -20.88
N SER A 91 -13.41 -6.37 -20.66
CA SER A 91 -13.47 -5.08 -21.38
C SER A 91 -12.07 -4.48 -21.53
N ASP A 92 -11.92 -3.44 -22.36
CA ASP A 92 -10.69 -2.69 -22.58
C ASP A 92 -9.44 -3.59 -22.69
N PHE A 93 -9.30 -4.43 -23.72
CA PHE A 93 -8.14 -5.34 -23.85
C PHE A 93 -7.95 -6.37 -22.71
N GLY A 94 -8.91 -6.49 -21.79
CA GLY A 94 -8.90 -7.46 -20.71
C GLY A 94 -9.07 -8.89 -21.22
N VAL A 95 -8.46 -9.85 -20.51
CA VAL A 95 -8.59 -11.29 -20.79
C VAL A 95 -8.99 -12.03 -19.53
N VAL A 96 -10.10 -12.76 -19.58
CA VAL A 96 -10.49 -13.72 -18.54
C VAL A 96 -10.18 -15.14 -19.01
N VAL A 97 -9.33 -15.86 -18.28
CA VAL A 97 -8.93 -17.23 -18.63
C VAL A 97 -9.96 -18.29 -18.20
N GLY A 98 -10.84 -17.97 -17.24
CA GLY A 98 -11.87 -18.90 -16.77
C GLY A 98 -12.44 -18.49 -15.41
N GLY A 99 -13.09 -19.43 -14.72
CA GLY A 99 -13.69 -19.23 -13.40
C GLY A 99 -15.14 -18.75 -13.45
N VAL A 100 -15.63 -18.23 -12.33
CA VAL A 100 -17.02 -17.78 -12.15
C VAL A 100 -17.03 -16.31 -11.72
N ASN A 101 -17.80 -15.48 -12.43
CA ASN A 101 -18.05 -14.08 -12.08
C ASN A 101 -16.79 -13.21 -11.96
N ASN A 102 -15.79 -13.45 -12.81
CA ASN A 102 -14.58 -12.64 -12.89
C ASN A 102 -14.79 -11.43 -13.80
N THR A 103 -14.17 -10.30 -13.45
CA THR A 103 -14.13 -9.10 -14.30
C THR A 103 -12.69 -8.73 -14.62
N ALA A 104 -12.36 -8.64 -15.91
CA ALA A 104 -11.11 -8.07 -16.40
C ALA A 104 -11.40 -6.79 -17.19
N ALA A 105 -10.83 -5.69 -16.76
CA ALA A 105 -10.80 -4.44 -17.51
C ALA A 105 -9.36 -3.92 -17.47
N ASN A 106 -8.90 -3.21 -18.51
CA ASN A 106 -7.67 -2.44 -18.36
C ASN A 106 -7.92 -1.38 -17.29
N GLY A 107 -7.39 -1.62 -16.10
CA GLY A 107 -7.18 -0.55 -15.15
C GLY A 107 -6.21 0.39 -15.82
N SER A 108 -6.68 1.56 -16.26
CA SER A 108 -5.80 2.65 -16.64
C SER A 108 -4.67 2.68 -15.61
N VAL A 109 -3.44 2.37 -16.05
CA VAL A 109 -2.27 2.49 -15.19
C VAL A 109 -2.13 3.99 -14.94
N GLU A 110 -2.82 4.47 -13.91
CA GLU A 110 -2.51 5.72 -13.29
C GLU A 110 -1.12 5.52 -12.69
N THR A 111 -0.12 6.06 -13.40
CA THR A 111 1.30 6.07 -13.01
C THR A 111 1.56 6.67 -11.62
N THR A 112 0.53 7.16 -10.94
CA THR A 112 0.52 7.61 -9.56
C THR A 112 0.41 6.46 -8.54
N SER A 113 -0.22 5.33 -8.85
CA SER A 113 -0.49 4.28 -7.84
C SER A 113 0.75 3.47 -7.42
N THR A 114 1.65 3.17 -8.36
CA THR A 114 2.91 2.47 -8.06
C THR A 114 3.88 3.37 -7.31
N LEU A 115 3.94 4.67 -7.65
CA LEU A 115 4.74 5.65 -6.91
C LEU A 115 4.18 5.91 -5.51
N GLN A 116 2.87 5.90 -5.32
CA GLN A 116 2.25 6.14 -4.01
C GLN A 116 2.62 5.04 -3.01
N HIS A 117 2.57 3.77 -3.43
CA HIS A 117 2.97 2.65 -2.57
C HIS A 117 4.47 2.65 -2.26
N ASP A 118 5.31 2.96 -3.25
CA ASP A 118 6.76 3.07 -3.05
C ASP A 118 7.15 4.27 -2.17
N VAL A 119 6.45 5.40 -2.30
CA VAL A 119 6.63 6.58 -1.44
C VAL A 119 6.16 6.31 -0.02
N GLU A 120 5.05 5.59 0.18
CA GLU A 120 4.58 5.19 1.51
C GLU A 120 5.57 4.22 2.18
N MET A 121 6.09 3.23 1.44
CA MET A 121 7.13 2.32 1.91
C MET A 121 8.45 3.05 2.21
N LEU A 122 8.83 4.04 1.39
CA LEU A 122 9.98 4.90 1.65
C LEU A 122 9.77 5.80 2.87
N ASN A 123 8.57 6.36 3.07
CA ASN A 123 8.25 7.20 4.24
C ASN A 123 8.23 6.38 5.53
N VAL A 124 7.73 5.14 5.50
CA VAL A 124 7.80 4.21 6.63
C VAL A 124 9.26 3.85 6.93
N ARG A 125 10.07 3.56 5.89
CA ARG A 125 11.52 3.32 6.06
C ARG A 125 12.25 4.56 6.56
N LEU A 126 11.95 5.76 6.06
CA LEU A 126 12.52 7.01 6.56
C LEU A 126 12.15 7.25 8.02
N GLY A 127 10.88 6.99 8.41
CA GLY A 127 10.42 7.10 9.79
C GLY A 127 11.12 6.11 10.73
N GLN A 128 11.47 4.92 10.24
CA GLN A 128 12.26 3.94 10.99
C GLN A 128 13.76 4.26 11.03
N MET A 129 14.29 4.92 9.99
CA MET A 129 15.67 5.43 9.93
C MET A 129 15.85 6.75 10.68
N ALA A 130 14.77 7.47 10.98
CA ALA A 130 14.75 8.71 11.77
C ALA A 130 14.70 8.46 13.29
N LYS A 131 15.28 7.37 13.79
CA LYS A 131 15.82 7.39 15.16
C LYS A 131 17.00 8.35 15.14
N LYS A 132 16.67 9.63 15.32
CA LYS A 132 17.63 10.71 15.51
C LYS A 132 18.60 10.27 16.59
N ASP A 133 19.86 10.11 16.24
CA ASP A 133 20.91 9.78 17.19
C ASP A 133 20.89 10.86 18.28
N PRO A 134 20.54 10.54 19.54
CA PRO A 134 20.39 11.53 20.60
C PRO A 134 21.75 12.11 21.04
N TRP A 135 22.84 11.54 20.54
CA TRP A 135 24.21 11.96 20.79
C TRP A 135 24.67 12.90 19.69
N ARG A 136 25.01 14.14 20.06
CA ARG A 136 25.66 15.08 19.15
C ARG A 136 27.14 15.16 19.49
N TYR A 137 27.95 14.62 18.61
CA TYR A 137 29.39 14.88 18.58
C TYR A 137 29.64 16.16 17.78
N THR A 138 30.32 17.13 18.37
CA THR A 138 30.68 18.38 17.69
C THR A 138 32.12 18.26 17.17
N PRO A 139 32.35 18.19 15.85
CA PRO A 139 33.70 18.05 15.30
C PRO A 139 34.61 19.20 15.75
N GLY A 140 35.76 18.87 16.33
CA GLY A 140 36.72 19.85 16.86
C GLY A 140 36.54 20.23 18.33
N SER A 141 35.55 19.64 19.02
CA SER A 141 35.46 19.67 20.48
C SER A 141 35.40 18.24 21.02
N ASP A 142 36.12 17.94 22.08
CA ASP A 142 36.06 16.64 22.77
C ASP A 142 34.78 16.50 23.64
N VAL A 143 33.67 17.11 23.21
CA VAL A 143 32.41 17.20 23.95
C VAL A 143 31.34 16.36 23.26
N VAL A 144 30.78 15.43 24.02
CA VAL A 144 29.59 14.65 23.65
C VAL A 144 28.38 15.23 24.38
N SER A 145 27.34 15.62 23.64
CA SER A 145 26.12 16.21 24.21
C SER A 145 24.90 15.32 24.00
N LEU A 146 24.03 15.31 25.01
CA LEU A 146 22.74 14.60 25.01
C LEU A 146 21.60 15.59 24.75
N GLU A 147 20.63 15.22 23.90
CA GLU A 147 19.41 16.02 23.75
C GLU A 147 18.59 16.06 25.06
N ALA A 148 17.83 17.15 25.25
CA ALA A 148 17.04 17.35 26.46
C ALA A 148 16.06 16.18 26.69
N GLY A 149 16.06 15.63 27.91
CA GLY A 149 15.20 14.51 28.31
C GLY A 149 15.79 13.11 28.09
N VAL A 150 16.98 13.00 27.50
CA VAL A 150 17.68 11.72 27.35
C VAL A 150 18.39 11.36 28.66
N ARG A 151 18.34 10.07 29.05
CA ARG A 151 19.01 9.54 30.25
C ARG A 151 20.22 8.71 29.85
N LEU A 152 21.36 8.95 30.50
CA LEU A 152 22.51 8.05 30.46
C LEU A 152 22.34 6.95 31.51
N GLN A 153 22.36 5.69 31.08
CA GLN A 153 22.37 4.53 31.98
C GLN A 153 23.64 3.72 31.73
N VAL A 154 24.47 3.56 32.77
CA VAL A 154 25.70 2.77 32.72
C VAL A 154 25.41 1.40 33.35
N GLN A 155 25.71 0.31 32.64
CA GLN A 155 25.49 -1.07 33.12
C GLN A 155 26.63 -1.59 34.00
N GLY A 156 27.78 -0.93 33.99
CA GLY A 156 28.94 -1.19 34.86
C GLY A 156 29.36 0.06 35.64
N ASP A 157 30.65 0.18 35.92
CA ASP A 157 31.19 1.32 36.66
C ASP A 157 31.42 2.56 35.77
N LEU A 158 31.11 3.74 36.32
CA LEU A 158 31.54 5.01 35.75
C LEU A 158 32.90 5.38 36.38
N VAL A 159 33.99 5.17 35.65
CA VAL A 159 35.36 5.51 36.06
C VAL A 159 35.82 6.79 35.35
N VAL A 160 36.38 7.74 36.09
CA VAL A 160 36.98 8.98 35.56
C VAL A 160 38.48 8.92 35.84
N ASP A 161 39.29 8.86 34.78
CA ASP A 161 40.76 8.81 34.85
C ASP A 161 41.35 10.22 34.69
N ASP A 162 42.17 10.66 35.64
CA ASP A 162 42.82 11.99 35.69
C ASP A 162 41.91 13.20 35.35
N GLY A 163 40.61 13.10 35.66
CA GLY A 163 39.59 14.09 35.32
C GLY A 163 38.54 14.33 36.42
N ASN A 164 37.60 15.24 36.17
CA ASN A 164 36.52 15.59 37.11
C ASN A 164 35.15 15.45 36.46
N ILE A 165 34.12 15.14 37.27
CA ILE A 165 32.72 15.32 36.87
C ILE A 165 32.33 16.76 37.18
N LEU A 166 32.10 17.57 36.15
CA LEU A 166 31.69 18.96 36.29
C LEU A 166 30.18 19.10 36.10
N LEU A 167 29.53 19.79 37.04
CA LEU A 167 28.11 20.15 36.95
C LEU A 167 27.99 21.67 36.82
N GLU A 168 27.72 22.12 35.60
CA GLU A 168 27.59 23.54 35.28
C GLU A 168 26.12 23.98 35.34
N GLY A 169 25.68 24.33 36.55
CA GLY A 169 24.35 24.88 36.81
C GLY A 169 24.39 26.35 37.22
N GLN A 170 23.35 27.09 36.86
CA GLN A 170 23.03 28.39 37.45
C GLN A 170 21.69 28.31 38.16
N CYS A 171 21.48 29.20 39.13
CA CYS A 171 20.23 29.27 39.85
C CYS A 171 19.25 30.25 39.20
N GLY A 172 17.96 29.92 39.25
CA GLY A 172 16.89 30.74 38.71
C GLY A 172 15.53 30.06 38.80
N ALA A 173 14.45 30.85 38.79
CA ALA A 173 13.09 30.34 38.99
C ALA A 173 12.70 29.22 38.00
N GLN A 174 13.22 29.25 36.77
CA GLN A 174 12.94 28.26 35.70
C GLN A 174 13.81 26.98 35.77
N ARG A 175 14.67 26.88 36.81
CA ARG A 175 15.66 25.80 36.94
C ARG A 175 15.46 24.92 38.17
N GLN A 176 14.28 25.01 38.82
CA GLN A 176 13.94 24.12 39.94
C GLN A 176 14.11 22.65 39.55
N GLY A 177 14.84 21.90 40.37
CA GLY A 177 15.13 20.48 40.18
C GLY A 177 16.29 20.17 39.23
N LYS A 178 17.00 21.18 38.69
CA LYS A 178 18.04 20.99 37.67
C LYS A 178 19.45 21.22 38.21
N GLY A 179 20.42 20.53 37.61
CA GLY A 179 21.84 20.69 37.91
C GLY A 179 22.30 20.05 39.23
N ASN A 180 21.50 19.14 39.80
CA ASN A 180 21.83 18.51 41.07
C ASN A 180 22.62 17.20 40.86
N LEU A 181 23.62 16.93 41.71
CA LEU A 181 24.22 15.60 41.88
C LEU A 181 23.45 14.86 42.96
N VAL A 182 22.81 13.73 42.65
CA VAL A 182 22.02 12.98 43.62
C VAL A 182 22.56 11.56 43.70
N ILE A 183 23.00 11.16 44.89
CA ILE A 183 23.52 9.83 45.21
C ILE A 183 22.66 9.22 46.31
N GLY A 184 22.11 8.04 46.05
CA GLY A 184 21.20 7.32 46.96
C GLY A 184 19.75 7.34 46.49
N HIS A 185 18.81 6.95 47.35
CA HIS A 185 17.41 6.66 46.97
C HIS A 185 16.40 7.56 47.68
N ALA A 186 15.22 7.76 47.06
CA ALA A 186 14.08 8.48 47.64
C ALA A 186 14.37 9.92 48.12
N ASN A 187 15.33 10.61 47.51
CA ASN A 187 15.60 12.01 47.80
C ASN A 187 14.65 12.93 47.02
N ASP A 188 14.11 13.96 47.68
CA ASP A 188 13.36 15.03 47.03
C ASP A 188 14.24 16.26 46.80
N TYR A 189 14.65 16.43 45.55
CA TYR A 189 15.49 17.52 45.07
C TYR A 189 14.74 18.43 44.08
N THR A 190 13.42 18.30 43.97
CA THR A 190 12.60 19.03 42.98
C THR A 190 12.67 20.55 43.16
N ALA A 191 12.90 21.02 44.40
CA ALA A 191 13.08 22.43 44.73
C ALA A 191 14.56 22.86 44.89
N ALA A 192 15.51 21.94 44.69
CA ALA A 192 16.95 22.22 44.73
C ALA A 192 17.50 22.57 43.34
N GLN A 193 18.56 23.38 43.31
CA GLN A 193 19.25 23.77 42.07
C GLN A 193 20.76 23.82 42.28
N ASN A 194 21.50 23.22 41.36
CA ASN A 194 22.96 23.19 41.41
C ASN A 194 23.52 22.66 42.76
N SER A 195 22.85 21.65 43.30
CA SER A 195 23.05 21.11 44.66
C SER A 195 23.64 19.70 44.64
N MET A 196 24.33 19.30 45.72
CA MET A 196 24.81 17.92 45.91
C MET A 196 24.06 17.25 47.05
N ILE A 197 23.50 16.07 46.79
CA ILE A 197 22.68 15.31 47.73
C ILE A 197 23.24 13.90 47.82
N VAL A 198 23.66 13.48 49.02
CA VAL A 198 24.15 12.13 49.28
C VAL A 198 23.41 11.54 50.48
N GLY A 199 22.66 10.46 50.27
CA GLY A 199 21.91 9.78 51.33
C GLY A 199 20.58 9.20 50.85
N GLN A 200 19.72 8.85 51.79
CA GLN A 200 18.37 8.35 51.54
C GLN A 200 17.33 9.31 52.14
N GLY A 201 16.17 9.45 51.48
CA GLY A 201 15.01 10.14 52.06
C GLY A 201 15.18 11.64 52.36
N SER A 202 16.20 12.29 51.80
CA SER A 202 16.51 13.69 52.12
C SER A 202 15.71 14.67 51.27
N THR A 203 15.32 15.81 51.86
CA THR A 203 14.69 16.92 51.15
C THR A 203 15.65 18.10 51.11
N VAL A 204 15.92 18.61 49.90
CA VAL A 204 16.83 19.75 49.70
C VAL A 204 16.09 20.86 48.96
N VAL A 205 16.24 22.07 49.47
CA VAL A 205 15.64 23.27 48.89
C VAL A 205 16.73 24.34 48.78
N GLY A 206 16.67 25.12 47.69
CA GLY A 206 17.56 26.25 47.48
C GLY A 206 18.65 26.01 46.45
N CYS A 207 19.55 26.98 46.35
CA CYS A 207 20.58 27.10 45.33
C CYS A 207 21.96 26.79 45.93
N GLY A 208 22.71 25.88 45.34
CA GLY A 208 24.05 25.54 45.83
C GLY A 208 24.06 24.86 47.20
N SER A 209 22.91 24.34 47.64
CA SER A 209 22.79 23.62 48.90
C SER A 209 23.48 22.26 48.78
N SER A 210 24.26 21.86 49.78
CA SER A 210 24.82 20.50 49.82
C SER A 210 24.39 19.80 51.10
N ILE A 211 23.93 18.56 50.96
CA ILE A 211 23.67 17.67 52.10
C ILE A 211 24.50 16.41 51.89
N ALA A 212 25.34 16.09 52.87
CA ALA A 212 26.00 14.81 53.00
C ALA A 212 25.53 14.17 54.30
N GLY A 213 24.76 13.08 54.18
CA GLY A 213 24.16 12.37 55.31
C GLY A 213 22.65 12.58 55.40
N GLY A 214 21.90 11.54 55.07
CA GLY A 214 20.49 11.35 55.39
C GLY A 214 20.34 10.11 56.27
N GLN A 215 19.27 10.06 57.07
CA GLN A 215 18.94 8.87 57.87
C GLN A 215 18.53 7.69 56.99
#